data_AF-A0A2E0VVQ6-F1
#
_entry.id   AF-A0A2E0VVQ6-F1
#
_cell.length_a   1.000
_cell.length_b   1.000
_cell.length_c   1.000
_cell.angle_alpha   90.00
_cell.angle_beta   90.00
_cell.angle_gamma   90.00
#
_symmetry.space_group_name_H-M   'P 1'
#
loop_
_entity.id
_entity.type
_entity.pdbx_description
1 polymer ?
#
loop_
_entity_poly.entity_id
_entity_poly.type
_entity_poly.pdbx_seq_one_letter_code
_entity_poly.pdbx_strand_id
1 'polypeptide(L)'
;MELKVDFAKYPDGLVPAIVQDDLDGRVLMLGYMNRDALQRTLKTGRVTFFSRSRQQLWTKGETSGNYLELVSLAVDCDQDALLVRVLPSGPVCHTGAETCFSATDEGPLLKRLEGTIAQRQNERPEGSYVASLFQKGRPKIAQKVGEEAVELVIEAMREEEQLFLEEAADLVFHLLILLKSRGYSARDVFEVLKKREK
;
A
#
# COMPACT_ATOMS: atom_id res chain seq x y z
N MET A 1 10.11 8.31 23.10
CA MET A 1 8.78 8.72 23.57
C MET A 1 8.05 7.47 24.00
N GLU A 2 7.61 7.38 25.25
CA GLU A 2 6.95 6.18 25.77
C GLU A 2 5.54 6.10 25.17
N LEU A 3 5.19 4.99 24.52
CA LEU A 3 3.87 4.77 23.92
C LEU A 3 2.85 4.69 25.06
N LYS A 4 2.02 5.72 25.21
CA LYS A 4 0.94 5.75 26.20
C LYS A 4 -0.37 5.35 25.53
N VAL A 5 -0.90 4.18 25.92
CA VAL A 5 -2.14 3.61 25.40
C VAL A 5 -3.11 3.37 26.56
N ASP A 6 -4.32 3.90 26.44
CA ASP A 6 -5.38 3.78 27.44
C ASP A 6 -6.23 2.53 27.20
N PHE A 7 -5.68 1.38 27.62
CA PHE A 7 -6.42 0.12 27.60
C PHE A 7 -7.67 0.13 28.51
N ALA A 8 -7.75 1.02 29.50
CA ALA A 8 -8.86 1.04 30.46
C ALA A 8 -10.13 1.67 29.88
N LYS A 9 -10.03 2.39 28.76
CA LYS A 9 -11.19 2.95 28.03
C LYS A 9 -12.13 1.87 27.51
N TYR A 10 -11.61 0.67 27.25
CA TYR A 10 -12.39 -0.50 26.85
C TYR A 10 -12.53 -1.47 28.04
N PRO A 11 -13.76 -1.90 28.41
CA PRO A 11 -13.97 -2.79 29.56
C PRO A 11 -13.23 -4.14 29.46
N ASP A 12 -12.92 -4.59 28.24
CA ASP A 12 -12.20 -5.83 27.97
C ASP A 12 -10.67 -5.62 27.86
N GLY A 13 -10.18 -4.39 27.99
CA GLY A 13 -8.76 -4.07 27.89
C GLY A 13 -8.20 -4.20 26.46
N LEU A 14 -9.06 -4.16 25.44
CA LEU A 14 -8.69 -4.40 24.04
C LEU A 14 -8.86 -3.14 23.19
N VAL A 15 -7.73 -2.55 22.79
CA VAL A 15 -7.73 -1.39 21.89
C VAL A 15 -7.78 -1.84 20.42
N PRO A 16 -8.49 -1.11 19.54
CA PRO A 16 -8.40 -1.31 18.10
C PRO A 16 -6.99 -1.02 17.59
N ALA A 17 -6.52 -1.88 16.69
CA ALA A 17 -5.26 -1.74 15.98
C ALA A 17 -5.53 -1.79 14.47
N ILE A 18 -5.47 -0.62 13.83
CA ILE A 18 -5.57 -0.46 12.38
C ILE A 18 -4.21 -0.81 11.81
N VAL A 19 -4.18 -1.83 10.95
CA VAL A 19 -2.94 -2.25 10.29
C VAL A 19 -2.92 -1.72 8.86
N GLN A 20 -1.86 -1.00 8.52
CA GLN A 20 -1.70 -0.31 7.25
C GLN A 20 -0.38 -0.73 6.59
N ASP A 21 -0.40 -0.95 5.27
CA ASP A 21 0.82 -1.18 4.51
C ASP A 21 1.67 0.10 4.51
N ASP A 22 2.94 -0.07 4.86
CA ASP A 22 3.88 1.04 4.95
C ASP A 22 4.21 1.67 3.59
N LEU A 23 4.13 0.91 2.49
CA LEU A 23 4.55 1.36 1.17
C LEU A 23 3.46 2.09 0.39
N ASP A 24 2.24 1.57 0.38
CA ASP A 24 1.14 2.11 -0.42
C ASP A 24 0.03 2.76 0.41
N GLY A 25 0.15 2.74 1.75
CA GLY A 25 -0.81 3.34 2.66
C GLY A 25 -2.15 2.61 2.73
N ARG A 26 -2.28 1.42 2.15
CA ARG A 26 -3.54 0.68 2.18
C ARG A 26 -3.84 0.13 3.57
N VAL A 27 -5.08 0.29 4.02
CA VAL A 27 -5.55 -0.41 5.22
C VAL A 27 -5.70 -1.90 4.91
N LEU A 28 -4.99 -2.73 5.66
CA LEU A 28 -4.88 -4.16 5.46
C LEU A 28 -5.91 -4.93 6.30
N MET A 29 -6.03 -4.57 7.57
CA MET A 29 -6.99 -5.18 8.50
C MET A 29 -7.16 -4.33 9.75
N LEU A 30 -8.26 -4.57 10.46
CA LEU A 30 -8.43 -4.17 11.86
C LEU A 30 -8.27 -5.41 12.75
N GLY A 31 -7.46 -5.28 13.80
CA GLY A 31 -7.41 -6.26 14.88
C GLY A 31 -7.54 -5.59 16.24
N TYR A 32 -7.44 -6.37 17.31
CA TYR A 32 -7.49 -5.87 18.67
C TYR A 32 -6.24 -6.32 19.43
N MET A 33 -5.69 -5.43 20.25
CA MET A 33 -4.52 -5.69 21.08
C MET A 33 -4.85 -5.41 22.54
N ASN A 34 -4.46 -6.32 23.44
CA ASN A 34 -4.27 -5.98 24.84
C ASN A 34 -2.81 -5.52 25.07
N ARG A 35 -2.48 -5.16 26.31
CA ARG A 35 -1.13 -4.75 26.70
C ARG A 35 -0.07 -5.79 26.31
N ASP A 36 -0.33 -7.08 26.52
CA ASP A 36 0.62 -8.15 26.23
C ASP A 36 0.84 -8.34 24.73
N ALA A 37 -0.21 -8.20 23.92
CA ALA A 37 -0.14 -8.26 22.46
C ALA A 37 0.70 -7.10 21.90
N LEU A 38 0.51 -5.89 22.42
CA LEU A 38 1.32 -4.73 22.07
C LEU A 38 2.79 -4.94 22.47
N GLN A 39 3.05 -5.38 23.69
CA GLN A 39 4.42 -5.65 24.16
C GLN A 39 5.11 -6.74 23.33
N ARG A 40 4.39 -7.82 22.98
CA ARG A 40 4.92 -8.87 22.11
C ARG A 40 5.19 -8.37 20.70
N THR A 41 4.34 -7.50 20.17
CA THR A 41 4.56 -6.86 18.87
C THR A 41 5.83 -6.02 18.87
N LEU A 42 6.00 -5.14 19.87
CA LEU A 42 7.19 -4.31 20.01
C LEU A 42 8.47 -5.13 20.22
N LYS A 43 8.38 -6.23 20.97
CA LYS A 43 9.52 -7.11 21.26
C LYS A 43 9.95 -7.94 20.06
N THR A 44 9.00 -8.48 19.30
CA THR A 44 9.29 -9.43 18.20
C THR A 44 9.43 -8.75 16.85
N GLY A 45 8.95 -7.51 16.71
CA GLY A 45 8.83 -6.86 15.40
C GLY A 45 7.71 -7.45 14.54
N ARG A 46 6.86 -8.34 15.08
CA ARG A 46 5.76 -8.98 14.33
C ARG A 46 4.43 -8.69 14.98
N VAL A 47 3.43 -8.31 14.18
CA VAL A 47 2.11 -7.95 14.71
C VAL A 47 1.45 -9.13 15.42
N THR A 48 1.24 -8.97 16.72
CA THR A 48 0.50 -9.87 17.60
C THR A 48 -0.81 -9.21 18.01
N PHE A 49 -1.91 -9.95 17.85
CA PHE A 49 -3.24 -9.58 18.34
C PHE A 49 -3.63 -10.41 19.56
N PHE A 50 -4.72 -10.01 20.21
CA PHE A 50 -5.40 -10.84 21.19
C PHE A 50 -6.73 -11.35 20.62
N SER A 51 -6.94 -12.67 20.63
CA SER A 51 -8.17 -13.29 20.15
C SER A 51 -9.21 -13.33 21.28
N ARG A 52 -10.30 -12.57 21.13
CA ARG A 52 -11.44 -12.62 22.08
C ARG A 52 -12.06 -14.03 22.20
N SER A 53 -12.14 -14.77 21.10
CA SER A 53 -12.75 -16.10 21.10
C SER A 53 -11.85 -17.17 21.71
N ARG A 54 -10.53 -17.08 21.52
CA ARG A 54 -9.56 -18.05 22.05
C ARG A 54 -8.92 -17.62 23.37
N GLN A 55 -9.17 -16.40 23.83
CA GLN A 55 -8.59 -15.81 25.05
C GLN A 55 -7.05 -15.95 25.11
N GLN A 56 -6.39 -15.74 23.97
CA GLN A 56 -4.94 -15.91 23.85
C GLN A 56 -4.32 -14.93 22.84
N LEU A 57 -3.00 -14.75 22.96
CA LEU A 57 -2.20 -14.06 21.97
C LEU A 57 -2.14 -14.85 20.65
N TRP A 58 -2.12 -14.13 19.54
CA TRP A 58 -1.99 -14.69 18.20
C TRP A 58 -1.14 -13.77 17.34
N THR A 59 0.01 -14.24 16.87
CA THR A 59 0.84 -13.47 15.94
C THR A 59 0.38 -13.75 14.52
N LYS A 60 0.03 -12.68 13.80
CA LYS A 60 -0.44 -12.81 12.42
C LYS A 60 0.66 -13.46 11.58
N GLY A 61 0.30 -14.55 10.90
CA GLY A 61 1.23 -15.32 10.07
C GLY A 61 1.80 -16.57 10.72
N GLU A 62 1.57 -16.82 12.03
CA GLU A 62 2.09 -18.02 12.72
C GLU A 62 1.71 -19.35 12.04
N THR A 63 0.52 -19.42 11.43
CA THR A 63 0.07 -20.61 10.70
C THR A 63 0.32 -20.52 9.20
N SER A 64 0.18 -19.34 8.60
CA SER A 64 0.19 -19.17 7.14
C SER A 64 1.53 -18.75 6.55
N GLY A 65 2.50 -18.35 7.38
CA GLY A 65 3.75 -17.71 6.95
C GLY A 65 3.60 -16.24 6.52
N ASN A 66 2.37 -15.73 6.35
CA ASN A 66 2.10 -14.34 5.95
C ASN A 66 2.16 -13.41 7.16
N TYR A 67 3.39 -13.18 7.64
CA TYR A 67 3.68 -12.27 8.73
C TYR A 67 3.46 -10.80 8.34
N LEU A 68 3.19 -9.98 9.35
CA LEU A 68 3.16 -8.53 9.25
C LEU A 68 4.34 -8.01 10.07
N GLU A 69 5.41 -7.62 9.37
CA GLU A 69 6.63 -7.10 9.99
C GLU A 69 6.40 -5.62 10.34
N LEU A 70 6.57 -5.27 11.62
CA LEU A 70 6.33 -3.94 12.16
C LEU A 70 7.36 -2.95 11.63
N VAL A 71 6.87 -1.84 11.07
CA VAL A 71 7.72 -0.69 10.68
C VAL A 71 7.61 0.41 11.73
N SER A 72 6.40 0.84 12.04
CA SER A 72 6.15 1.88 13.02
C SER A 72 4.81 1.70 13.70
N LEU A 73 4.66 2.30 14.88
CA LEU A 73 3.42 2.32 15.63
C LEU A 73 3.14 3.75 16.09
N ALA A 74 1.91 4.20 15.89
CA ALA A 74 1.40 5.45 16.43
C ALA A 74 0.15 5.17 17.27
N VAL A 75 -0.06 6.02 18.27
CA VAL A 75 -1.29 6.07 19.05
C VAL A 75 -2.04 7.32 18.63
N ASP A 76 -3.36 7.26 18.53
CA ASP A 76 -4.19 8.43 18.23
C ASP A 76 -4.23 9.45 19.38
N CYS A 77 -4.94 10.56 19.15
CA CYS A 77 -4.86 11.75 20.00
C CYS A 77 -5.47 11.56 21.41
N ASP A 78 -6.45 10.67 21.55
CA ASP A 78 -7.08 10.29 22.82
C ASP A 78 -6.62 8.92 23.35
N GLN A 79 -5.52 8.40 22.78
CA GLN A 79 -4.72 7.28 23.27
C GLN A 79 -5.43 5.93 23.26
N ASP A 80 -6.49 5.75 22.46
CA ASP A 80 -7.33 4.56 22.52
C ASP A 80 -7.26 3.66 21.28
N ALA A 81 -6.58 4.11 20.22
CA ALA A 81 -6.39 3.32 19.01
C ALA A 81 -4.93 3.32 18.57
N LEU A 82 -4.54 2.24 17.89
CA LEU A 82 -3.21 2.07 17.32
C LEU A 82 -3.28 2.12 15.80
N LEU A 83 -2.39 2.92 15.20
CA LEU A 83 -2.02 2.77 13.80
C LEU A 83 -0.70 1.99 13.72
N VAL A 84 -0.76 0.80 13.13
CA VAL A 84 0.36 -0.13 13.01
C VAL A 84 0.77 -0.19 11.54
N ARG A 85 1.89 0.46 11.19
CA ARG A 85 2.45 0.39 9.82
C ARG A 85 3.32 -0.84 9.69
N VAL A 86 3.10 -1.61 8.64
CA VAL A 86 3.74 -2.92 8.45
C VAL A 86 4.20 -3.16 7.03
N LEU A 87 5.13 -4.10 6.88
CA LEU A 87 5.41 -4.78 5.62
C LEU A 87 4.79 -6.19 5.64
N PRO A 88 3.77 -6.48 4.82
CA PRO A 88 3.22 -7.81 4.72
C PRO A 88 4.16 -8.74 3.94
N SER A 89 4.36 -9.97 4.45
CA SER A 89 5.14 -11.03 3.79
C SER A 89 4.35 -11.83 2.74
N GLY A 90 3.09 -11.48 2.53
CA GLY A 90 2.16 -12.19 1.64
C GLY A 90 0.72 -11.72 1.87
N PRO A 91 -0.28 -12.44 1.32
CA PRO A 91 -1.69 -12.08 1.50
C PRO A 91 -2.10 -11.96 2.96
N VAL A 92 -2.80 -10.87 3.29
CA VAL A 92 -3.24 -10.61 4.67
C VAL A 92 -4.52 -11.36 4.97
N CYS A 93 -5.47 -11.36 4.04
CA CYS A 93 -6.77 -11.99 4.20
C CYS A 93 -6.71 -13.51 4.00
N HIS A 94 -7.57 -14.23 4.71
CA HIS A 94 -7.69 -15.69 4.59
C HIS A 94 -8.23 -16.13 3.22
N THR A 95 -8.83 -15.22 2.44
CA THR A 95 -9.27 -15.46 1.06
C THR A 95 -8.13 -15.43 0.04
N GLY A 96 -6.92 -15.09 0.46
CA GLY A 96 -5.79 -14.82 -0.43
C GLY A 96 -5.70 -13.38 -0.93
N ALA A 97 -6.60 -12.49 -0.50
CA ALA A 97 -6.53 -11.06 -0.81
C ALA A 97 -5.46 -10.32 0.01
N GLU A 98 -4.93 -9.23 -0.57
CA GLU A 98 -3.96 -8.34 0.09
C GLU A 98 -4.56 -7.62 1.31
N THR A 99 -5.88 -7.43 1.37
CA THR A 99 -6.60 -6.74 2.46
C THR A 99 -7.86 -7.49 2.84
N CYS A 100 -8.29 -7.35 4.10
CA CYS A 100 -9.56 -7.88 4.60
C CYS A 100 -10.78 -7.07 4.14
N PHE A 101 -10.58 -5.82 3.72
CA PHE A 101 -11.65 -4.97 3.24
C PHE A 101 -11.94 -5.32 1.78
N SER A 102 -13.14 -5.85 1.51
CA SER A 102 -13.60 -6.17 0.15
C SER A 102 -13.45 -4.95 -0.74
N ALA A 103 -13.02 -5.16 -1.98
CA ALA A 103 -12.74 -4.13 -2.98
C ALA A 103 -13.93 -3.18 -3.16
N THR A 104 -14.00 -2.15 -2.33
CA THR A 104 -14.54 -0.88 -2.75
C THR A 104 -13.51 -0.29 -3.72
N ASP A 105 -13.95 0.47 -4.71
CA ASP A 105 -13.08 1.27 -5.58
C ASP A 105 -12.33 2.38 -4.79
N GLU A 106 -12.00 2.15 -3.52
CA GLU A 106 -11.47 3.08 -2.53
C GLU A 106 -10.08 2.65 -2.01
N GLY A 107 -9.33 1.89 -2.82
CA GLY A 107 -7.90 1.71 -2.60
C GLY A 107 -7.09 2.97 -2.92
N PRO A 108 -5.81 3.04 -2.51
CA PRO A 108 -4.91 4.12 -2.92
C PRO A 108 -4.97 4.35 -4.43
N LEU A 109 -5.01 5.62 -4.86
CA LEU A 109 -5.23 6.00 -6.27
C LEU A 109 -4.32 5.22 -7.23
N LEU A 110 -3.02 5.14 -6.92
CA LEU A 110 -2.03 4.42 -7.74
C LEU A 110 -2.39 2.94 -7.92
N LYS A 111 -2.80 2.24 -6.86
CA LYS A 111 -3.19 0.83 -6.95
C LYS A 111 -4.44 0.63 -7.80
N ARG A 112 -5.40 1.55 -7.72
CA ARG A 112 -6.61 1.53 -8.58
C ARG A 112 -6.23 1.72 -10.04
N LEU A 113 -5.37 2.70 -10.33
CA LEU A 113 -4.85 2.94 -11.68
C LEU A 113 -4.11 1.70 -12.23
N GLU A 114 -3.26 1.06 -11.44
CA GLU A 114 -2.59 -0.20 -11.82
C GLU A 114 -3.59 -1.32 -12.11
N GLY A 115 -4.65 -1.45 -11.31
CA GLY A 115 -5.74 -2.38 -11.54
C GLY A 115 -6.42 -2.14 -12.88
N THR A 116 -6.78 -0.88 -13.18
CA THR A 116 -7.37 -0.49 -14.46
C THR A 116 -6.42 -0.73 -15.64
N ILE A 117 -5.13 -0.44 -15.50
CA ILE A 117 -4.11 -0.68 -16.54
C ILE A 117 -4.00 -2.19 -16.82
N ALA A 118 -3.95 -3.01 -15.76
CA ALA A 118 -3.88 -4.46 -15.89
C ALA A 118 -5.15 -5.04 -16.55
N GLN A 119 -6.32 -4.55 -16.17
CA GLN A 119 -7.59 -4.93 -16.80
C GLN A 119 -7.57 -4.58 -18.30
N ARG A 120 -7.20 -3.34 -18.66
CA ARG A 120 -7.15 -2.88 -20.06
C ARG A 120 -6.11 -3.60 -20.91
N GLN A 121 -5.01 -4.08 -20.31
CA GLN A 121 -4.03 -4.93 -20.99
C GLN A 121 -4.63 -6.29 -21.39
N ASN A 122 -5.44 -6.88 -20.51
CA ASN A 122 -6.01 -8.21 -20.66
C ASN A 122 -7.26 -8.21 -21.54
N GLU A 123 -8.24 -7.35 -21.24
CA GLU A 123 -9.54 -7.31 -21.90
C GLU A 123 -9.50 -6.61 -23.26
N ARG A 124 -8.52 -5.71 -23.45
CA ARG A 124 -8.34 -4.90 -24.68
C ARG A 124 -9.65 -4.28 -25.20
N PRO A 125 -10.39 -3.53 -24.37
CA PRO A 125 -11.63 -2.90 -24.81
C PRO A 125 -11.38 -1.94 -25.98
N GLU A 126 -12.32 -1.90 -26.92
CA GLU A 126 -12.25 -1.03 -28.08
C GLU A 126 -12.22 0.46 -27.65
N GLY A 127 -11.45 1.29 -28.34
CA GLY A 127 -11.28 2.71 -28.02
C GLY A 127 -10.40 3.01 -26.80
N SER A 128 -9.91 2.01 -26.06
CA SER A 128 -9.04 2.23 -24.90
C SER A 128 -7.62 2.66 -25.30
N TYR A 129 -7.20 3.83 -24.84
CA TYR A 129 -5.84 4.34 -25.03
C TYR A 129 -4.78 3.34 -24.54
N VAL A 130 -4.95 2.82 -23.32
CA VAL A 130 -4.03 1.84 -22.71
C VAL A 130 -3.95 0.56 -23.53
N ALA A 131 -5.09 0.04 -24.01
CA ALA A 131 -5.13 -1.15 -24.85
C ALA A 131 -4.35 -0.93 -26.16
N SER A 132 -4.51 0.25 -26.78
CA SER A 132 -3.79 0.63 -28.00
C SER A 132 -2.28 0.70 -27.80
N LEU A 133 -1.81 1.20 -26.65
CA LEU A 133 -0.39 1.24 -26.30
C LEU A 133 0.19 -0.17 -26.15
N PHE A 134 -0.52 -1.07 -25.45
CA PHE A 134 -0.10 -2.47 -25.33
C PHE A 134 -0.10 -3.20 -26.68
N GLN A 135 -1.03 -2.88 -27.58
CA GLN A 135 -1.05 -3.43 -28.94
C GLN A 135 0.16 -2.96 -29.77
N LYS A 136 0.55 -1.69 -29.65
CA LYS A 136 1.75 -1.11 -30.30
C LYS A 136 3.07 -1.60 -29.68
N GLY A 137 3.02 -2.19 -28.48
CA GLY A 137 4.13 -2.87 -27.84
C GLY A 137 5.07 -1.94 -27.05
N ARG A 138 6.03 -2.58 -26.36
CA ARG A 138 6.94 -1.91 -25.41
C ARG A 138 7.72 -0.72 -26.00
N PRO A 139 8.19 -0.73 -27.26
CA PRO A 139 8.87 0.43 -27.82
C PRO A 139 8.01 1.70 -27.80
N LYS A 140 6.71 1.61 -28.15
CA LYS A 140 5.82 2.77 -28.13
C LYS A 140 5.50 3.22 -26.71
N ILE A 141 5.34 2.28 -25.77
CA ILE A 141 5.13 2.59 -24.35
C ILE A 141 6.35 3.33 -23.78
N ALA A 142 7.56 2.84 -24.03
CA ALA A 142 8.80 3.47 -23.58
C ALA A 142 9.01 4.84 -24.24
N GLN A 143 8.65 4.98 -25.51
CA GLN A 143 8.65 6.27 -26.20
C GLN A 143 7.76 7.29 -25.47
N LYS A 144 6.53 6.92 -25.09
CA LYS A 144 5.65 7.82 -24.32
C LYS A 144 6.29 8.28 -23.02
N VAL A 145 6.88 7.37 -22.24
CA VAL A 145 7.61 7.75 -21.00
C VAL A 145 8.72 8.77 -21.29
N GLY A 146 9.44 8.62 -22.41
CA GLY A 146 10.46 9.58 -22.82
C GLY A 146 9.90 10.93 -23.25
N GLU A 147 8.76 10.95 -23.95
CA GLU A 147 8.04 12.18 -24.34
C GLU A 147 7.63 12.97 -23.09
N GLU A 148 6.86 12.35 -22.17
CA GLU A 148 6.37 13.03 -20.96
C GLU A 148 7.52 13.52 -20.06
N ALA A 149 8.64 12.79 -20.03
CA ALA A 149 9.81 13.21 -19.25
C ALA A 149 10.47 14.47 -19.84
N VAL A 150 10.48 14.61 -21.16
CA VAL A 150 11.02 15.81 -21.82
C VAL A 150 10.04 16.97 -21.66
N GLU A 151 8.74 16.73 -21.83
CA GLU A 151 7.69 17.73 -21.65
C GLU A 151 7.70 18.28 -20.22
N LEU A 152 7.77 17.41 -19.21
CA LEU A 152 7.91 17.82 -17.80
C LEU A 152 9.13 18.73 -17.56
N VAL A 153 10.29 18.41 -18.16
CA VAL A 153 11.51 19.23 -18.03
C VAL A 153 11.33 20.60 -18.70
N ILE A 154 10.62 20.66 -19.83
CA ILE A 154 10.33 21.93 -20.52
C ILE A 154 9.39 22.78 -19.68
N GLU A 155 8.29 22.22 -19.19
CA GLU A 155 7.30 22.96 -18.40
C GLU A 155 7.85 23.38 -17.03
N ALA A 156 8.81 22.63 -16.46
CA ALA A 156 9.53 23.03 -15.24
C ALA A 156 10.34 24.33 -15.40
N MET A 157 10.66 24.74 -16.63
CA MET A 157 11.38 25.98 -16.92
C MET A 157 10.45 27.18 -17.16
N ARG A 158 9.14 26.97 -17.09
CA ARG A 158 8.09 27.99 -17.29
C ARG A 158 7.36 28.27 -15.98
N GLU A 159 6.65 29.39 -15.93
CA GLU A 159 5.81 29.77 -14.78
C GLU A 159 4.36 29.29 -14.96
N GLU A 160 4.16 28.11 -15.54
CA GLU A 160 2.84 27.52 -15.81
C GLU A 160 2.63 26.27 -14.93
N GLU A 161 2.22 26.47 -13.68
CA GLU A 161 2.11 25.40 -12.68
C GLU A 161 1.16 24.26 -13.09
N GLN A 162 0.07 24.59 -13.78
CA GLN A 162 -0.91 23.59 -14.20
C GLN A 162 -0.32 22.61 -15.22
N LEU A 163 0.35 23.13 -16.25
CA LEU A 163 0.97 22.30 -17.28
C LEU A 163 2.06 21.41 -16.67
N PHE A 164 2.89 21.95 -15.78
CA PHE A 164 3.88 21.16 -15.07
C PHE A 164 3.27 19.97 -14.31
N LEU A 165 2.15 20.17 -13.61
CA LEU A 165 1.48 19.10 -12.87
C LEU A 165 0.81 18.08 -13.81
N GLU A 166 0.28 18.51 -14.96
CA GLU A 166 -0.30 17.63 -15.98
C GLU A 166 0.78 16.72 -16.59
N GLU A 167 1.92 17.26 -17.00
CA GLU A 167 3.06 16.48 -17.52
C GLU A 167 3.63 15.52 -16.47
N ALA A 168 3.69 15.93 -15.20
CA ALA A 168 4.11 15.07 -14.11
C ALA A 168 3.14 13.90 -13.91
N ALA A 169 1.84 14.15 -14.02
CA ALA A 169 0.81 13.12 -13.93
C ALA A 169 0.90 12.13 -15.09
N ASP A 170 1.10 12.63 -16.32
CA ASP A 170 1.24 11.79 -17.51
C ASP A 170 2.52 10.96 -17.47
N LEU A 171 3.63 11.51 -16.97
CA LEU A 171 4.84 10.74 -16.73
C LEU A 171 4.61 9.59 -15.74
N VAL A 172 3.94 9.85 -14.61
CA VAL A 172 3.59 8.81 -13.63
C VAL A 172 2.70 7.76 -14.27
N PHE A 173 1.66 8.16 -15.02
CA PHE A 173 0.73 7.25 -15.68
C PHE A 173 1.43 6.34 -16.70
N HIS A 174 2.25 6.89 -17.60
CA HIS A 174 2.98 6.12 -18.60
C HIS A 174 4.06 5.24 -17.97
N LEU A 175 4.68 5.67 -16.86
CA LEU A 175 5.60 4.84 -16.09
C LEU A 175 4.91 3.59 -15.54
N LEU A 176 3.70 3.71 -14.99
CA LEU A 176 2.91 2.55 -14.52
C LEU A 176 2.62 1.57 -15.66
N ILE A 177 2.27 2.06 -16.84
CA ILE A 177 2.05 1.21 -18.03
C ILE A 177 3.34 0.49 -18.42
N LEU A 178 4.49 1.19 -18.41
CA LEU A 178 5.78 0.61 -18.73
C LEU A 178 6.18 -0.48 -17.73
N LEU A 179 6.02 -0.22 -16.42
CA LEU A 179 6.25 -1.22 -15.37
C LEU A 179 5.39 -2.46 -15.62
N LYS A 180 4.09 -2.27 -15.84
CA LYS A 180 3.16 -3.38 -16.12
C LYS A 180 3.55 -4.17 -17.36
N SER A 181 4.01 -3.50 -18.43
CA SER A 181 4.49 -4.16 -19.66
C SER A 181 5.71 -5.07 -19.45
N ARG A 182 6.44 -4.85 -18.35
CA ARG A 182 7.58 -5.65 -17.89
C ARG A 182 7.26 -6.62 -16.75
N GLY A 183 6.01 -6.66 -16.29
CA GLY A 183 5.59 -7.51 -15.18
C GLY A 183 5.88 -6.95 -13.79
N TYR A 184 6.17 -5.65 -13.67
CA TYR A 184 6.39 -4.96 -12.40
C TYR A 184 5.21 -4.04 -12.06
N SER A 185 5.21 -3.56 -10.82
CA SER A 185 4.23 -2.67 -10.20
C SER A 185 4.91 -1.45 -9.54
N ALA A 186 4.11 -0.47 -9.13
CA ALA A 186 4.56 0.65 -8.31
C ALA A 186 5.19 0.17 -6.99
N ARG A 187 4.67 -0.91 -6.40
CA ARG A 187 5.23 -1.52 -5.19
C ARG A 187 6.69 -1.92 -5.37
N ASP A 188 7.05 -2.50 -6.52
CA ASP A 188 8.44 -2.88 -6.81
C ASP A 188 9.37 -1.65 -6.82
N VAL A 189 8.89 -0.51 -7.31
CA VAL A 189 9.63 0.75 -7.27
C VAL A 189 9.74 1.28 -5.84
N PHE A 190 8.65 1.22 -5.05
CA PHE A 190 8.66 1.66 -3.66
C PHE A 190 9.59 0.83 -2.78
N GLU A 191 9.68 -0.48 -3.00
CA GLU A 191 10.66 -1.35 -2.33
C GLU A 191 12.11 -0.96 -2.68
N VAL A 192 12.37 -0.50 -3.91
CA VAL A 192 13.68 0.02 -4.30
C VAL A 192 13.96 1.38 -3.66
N LEU A 193 12.97 2.27 -3.60
CA LEU A 193 13.10 3.59 -2.97
C LEU A 193 13.32 3.48 -1.45
N LYS A 194 12.56 2.61 -0.78
CA LYS A 194 12.71 2.33 0.66
C LYS A 194 14.14 1.90 1.02
N LYS A 195 14.80 1.12 0.17
CA LYS A 195 16.21 0.73 0.37
C LYS A 195 17.19 1.90 0.28
N ARG A 196 16.78 3.05 -0.27
CA ARG A 196 17.61 4.26 -0.43
C ARG A 196 17.39 5.31 0.66
N GLU A 197 16.26 5.25 1.37
CA GLU A 197 15.80 6.22 2.39
C GLU A 197 16.59 6.10 3.72
N LYS A 198 17.92 6.14 3.68
CA LYS A 198 18.76 6.04 4.89
C LYS A 198 18.53 7.18 5.88
#